data_AF-A0A0D0Y590-F1
#
_entry.id   AF-A0A0D0Y590-F1
#
_cell.length_a   1.000
_cell.length_b   1.000
_cell.length_c   1.000
_cell.angle_alpha   90.00
_cell.angle_beta   90.00
_cell.angle_gamma   90.00
#
_symmetry.space_group_name_H-M   'P 1'
#
loop_
_entity.id
_entity.type
_entity.pdbx_description
1 polymer ?
#
loop_
_entity_poly.entity_id
_entity_poly.type
_entity_poly.pdbx_seq_one_letter_code
_entity_poly.pdbx_strand_id
1 'polypeptide(L)'
;MTEKMSFETQLKSLQTIVEQLEQGDVPLEEALKQFKTGVELSQELQKTLDNAEKTLTKLMDDDGNETLFEQSKKIESKPEDDE
;
A
#
# COMPACT_ATOMS: atom_id res chain seq x y z
N MET A 1 19.60 -15.19 1.87
CA MET A 1 18.24 -14.78 1.47
C MET A 1 17.91 -13.60 2.36
N THR A 2 17.72 -12.42 1.79
CA THR A 2 17.39 -11.22 2.58
C THR A 2 15.90 -11.28 2.84
N GLU A 3 15.51 -11.65 4.06
CA GLU A 3 14.12 -11.60 4.52
C GLU A 3 13.62 -10.16 4.36
N LYS A 4 12.64 -9.95 3.48
CA LYS A 4 12.03 -8.65 3.29
C LYS A 4 11.21 -8.34 4.54
N MET A 5 11.45 -7.20 5.18
CA MET A 5 10.72 -6.81 6.38
C MET A 5 9.21 -6.74 6.11
N SER A 6 8.37 -7.09 7.09
CA SER A 6 6.92 -7.00 6.92
C SER A 6 6.47 -5.56 6.68
N PHE A 7 5.28 -5.38 6.11
CA PHE A 7 4.69 -4.06 5.86
C PHE A 7 4.59 -3.24 7.15
N GLU A 8 4.11 -3.85 8.23
CA GLU A 8 3.95 -3.23 9.55
C GLU A 8 5.28 -2.78 10.14
N THR A 9 6.33 -3.57 9.93
CA THR A 9 7.67 -3.24 10.43
C THR A 9 8.27 -2.07 9.65
N GLN A 10 8.09 -2.05 8.33
CA GLN A 10 8.49 -0.93 7.48
C GLN A 10 7.72 0.35 7.83
N LEU A 11 6.40 0.24 8.04
CA LEU A 11 5.55 1.36 8.46
C LEU A 11 5.99 1.95 9.80
N LYS A 12 6.28 1.08 10.78
CA LYS A 12 6.79 1.53 12.09
C LYS A 12 8.15 2.23 11.99
N SER A 13 9.01 1.74 11.09
CA SER A 13 10.31 2.35 10.83
C SER A 13 10.16 3.75 10.22
N LEU A 14 9.23 3.91 9.26
CA LEU A 14 8.91 5.20 8.67
C LEU A 14 8.36 6.18 9.72
N GLN A 15 7.44 5.75 10.58
CA GLN A 15 6.91 6.57 11.68
C GLN A 15 8.03 7.06 12.60
N THR A 16 8.96 6.17 12.97
CA THR A 16 10.09 6.51 13.83
C THR A 16 11.00 7.57 13.17
N ILE A 17 11.24 7.44 11.86
CA ILE A 17 12.02 8.43 11.09
C ILE A 17 11.33 9.80 11.11
N VAL A 18 10.01 9.84 10.87
CA VAL A 18 9.23 11.08 10.90
C VAL A 18 9.30 11.73 12.27
N GLU A 19 9.07 10.97 13.34
CA GLU A 19 9.14 11.47 14.72
C GLU A 19 10.52 12.07 15.04
N GLN A 20 11.60 11.42 14.61
CA GLN A 20 12.96 11.93 14.84
C GLN A 20 13.24 13.22 14.05
N LEU A 21 12.78 13.29 12.81
CA LEU A 21 12.93 14.50 11.99
C LEU A 21 12.11 15.67 12.55
N GLU A 22 10.92 15.42 13.08
CA GLU A 22 10.04 16.42 13.69
C GLU A 22 10.61 16.97 15.02
N GLN A 23 11.35 16.16 15.78
CA GLN A 23 12.01 16.61 17.01
C GLN A 23 13.08 17.68 16.75
N GLY A 24 13.72 17.68 15.58
CA GLY A 24 14.67 18.72 15.17
C GLY A 24 16.04 18.70 15.87
N ASP A 25 16.28 17.78 16.81
CA ASP A 25 17.56 17.61 17.53
C ASP A 25 18.57 16.72 16.76
N VAL A 26 18.29 16.41 15.49
CA VAL A 26 19.14 15.56 14.64
C VAL A 26 20.10 16.44 13.82
N PRO A 27 21.42 16.13 13.80
CA PRO A 27 22.37 16.84 12.95
C PRO A 27 21.95 16.81 11.47
N LEU A 28 22.18 17.90 10.73
CA LEU A 28 21.72 18.07 9.35
C LEU A 28 22.09 16.88 8.43
N GLU A 29 23.33 16.40 8.50
CA GLU A 29 23.77 15.26 7.67
C GLU A 29 22.97 13.99 7.97
N GLU A 30 22.63 13.76 9.23
CA GLU A 30 21.86 12.60 9.64
C GLU A 30 20.38 12.77 9.28
N ALA A 31 19.83 13.98 9.44
CA ALA A 31 18.50 14.32 8.99
C ALA A 31 18.32 14.10 7.47
N LEU A 32 19.34 14.43 6.66
CA LEU A 32 19.33 14.17 5.21
C LEU A 32 19.33 12.67 4.89
N LYS A 33 20.08 11.86 5.65
CA LYS A 33 20.06 10.39 5.48
C LYS A 33 18.70 9.83 5.86
N GLN A 34 18.19 10.22 7.03
CA GLN A 34 16.87 9.79 7.52
C GLN A 34 15.76 10.17 6.54
N PHE A 35 15.79 11.39 6.00
CA PHE A 35 14.84 11.83 4.98
C PHE A 35 14.89 10.95 3.74
N LYS A 36 16.10 10.68 3.20
CA LYS A 36 16.27 9.81 2.03
C LYS A 36 15.70 8.42 2.30
N THR A 37 16.05 7.81 3.44
CA THR A 37 15.54 6.50 3.85
C THR A 37 14.02 6.51 4.02
N GLY A 38 13.45 7.58 4.60
CA GLY A 38 12.01 7.75 4.75
C GLY A 38 11.28 7.81 3.41
N VAL A 39 11.84 8.52 2.42
CA VAL A 39 11.27 8.58 1.05
C VAL A 39 11.30 7.20 0.38
N GLU A 40 12.41 6.47 0.48
CA GLU A 40 12.52 5.12 -0.09
C GLU A 40 11.52 4.15 0.57
N LEU A 41 11.40 4.19 1.91
CA LEU A 41 10.40 3.42 2.66
C LEU A 41 8.97 3.76 2.26
N SER A 42 8.64 5.05 2.12
CA SER A 42 7.31 5.49 1.70
C SER A 42 6.94 4.96 0.32
N GLN A 43 7.89 4.92 -0.61
CA GLN A 43 7.67 4.38 -1.96
C GLN A 43 7.45 2.86 -1.94
N GLU A 44 8.21 2.11 -1.14
CA GLU A 44 8.03 0.66 -0.95
C GLU A 44 6.66 0.33 -0.35
N LEU A 45 6.24 1.09 0.67
CA LEU A 45 4.93 0.92 1.31
C LEU A 45 3.79 1.21 0.32
N GLN A 46 3.88 2.32 -0.43
CA GLN A 46 2.89 2.65 -1.45
C GLN A 46 2.78 1.54 -2.50
N LYS A 47 3.91 1.06 -3.02
CA LYS A 47 3.94 -0.03 -4.00
C LYS A 47 3.31 -1.32 -3.45
N THR A 48 3.49 -1.59 -2.17
CA THR A 48 2.88 -2.75 -1.51
C THR A 48 1.36 -2.61 -1.46
N LEU A 49 0.85 -1.43 -1.11
CA LEU A 49 -0.59 -1.13 -1.13
C LEU A 49 -1.17 -1.19 -2.54
N ASP A 50 -0.51 -0.58 -3.54
CA ASP A 50 -0.95 -0.62 -4.94
C ASP A 50 -1.06 -2.04 -5.48
N ASN A 51 -0.11 -2.92 -5.08
CA ASN A 51 -0.15 -4.32 -5.48
C ASN A 51 -1.31 -5.05 -4.80
N ALA A 52 -1.53 -4.82 -3.51
CA ALA A 52 -2.67 -5.40 -2.79
C ALA A 52 -4.00 -4.96 -3.40
N GLU A 53 -4.14 -3.67 -3.74
CA GLU A 53 -5.32 -3.13 -4.41
C GLU A 53 -5.54 -3.78 -5.79
N LYS A 54 -4.49 -3.93 -6.60
CA LYS A 54 -4.58 -4.61 -7.91
C LYS A 54 -4.99 -6.08 -7.77
N THR A 55 -4.46 -6.78 -6.76
CA THR A 55 -4.83 -8.17 -6.48
C THR A 55 -6.30 -8.28 -6.07
N LEU A 56 -6.80 -7.36 -5.24
CA LEU A 56 -8.23 -7.31 -4.90
C LEU A 56 -9.10 -6.94 -6.10
N THR A 57 -8.61 -6.04 -6.94
CA THR A 57 -9.32 -5.53 -8.11
C THR A 57 -9.46 -6.59 -9.20
N LYS A 58 -8.50 -7.52 -9.33
CA LYS A 58 -8.55 -8.65 -10.26
C LYS A 58 -9.18 -9.86 -9.57
N LEU A 59 -10.51 -9.95 -9.57
CA LEU A 59 -11.20 -11.17 -9.17
C LEU A 59 -11.62 -11.94 -10.43
N MET A 60 -11.34 -13.22 -10.45
CA MET A 60 -11.78 -14.13 -11.50
C MET A 60 -13.25 -14.47 -11.23
N ASP A 61 -14.11 -14.31 -12.22
CA ASP A 61 -15.48 -14.83 -12.12
C ASP A 61 -15.49 -16.37 -12.26
N ASP A 62 -16.64 -16.99 -12.00
CA ASP A 62 -16.81 -18.45 -12.08
C ASP A 62 -16.58 -19.00 -13.51
N ASP A 63 -16.63 -18.12 -14.52
CA ASP A 63 -16.38 -18.43 -15.94
C ASP A 63 -14.92 -18.25 -16.35
N GLY A 64 -14.04 -17.84 -15.43
CA GLY A 64 -12.61 -17.69 -15.65
C GLY A 64 -12.21 -16.36 -16.32
N ASN A 65 -13.09 -15.37 -16.38
CA ASN A 65 -12.76 -14.04 -16.90
C ASN A 65 -12.19 -13.14 -15.79
N GLU A 66 -11.22 -12.29 -16.13
CA GLU A 66 -10.75 -11.23 -15.22
C GLU A 66 -11.84 -10.15 -15.10
N THR A 67 -12.44 -10.03 -13.91
CA THR A 67 -13.42 -8.98 -13.60
C THR A 67 -12.82 -7.96 -12.63
N LEU A 68 -13.17 -6.69 -12.83
CA LEU A 68 -12.84 -5.62 -11.90
C LEU A 68 -13.74 -5.73 -10.66
N PHE A 69 -13.17 -5.72 -9.45
CA PHE A 69 -13.95 -5.79 -8.19
C PHE A 69 -15.04 -4.71 -8.06
N GLU A 70 -14.84 -3.53 -8.65
CA GLU A 70 -15.89 -2.50 -8.68
C GLU A 70 -17.04 -2.84 -9.63
N GLN A 71 -16.78 -3.63 -10.69
CA GLN A 71 -17.80 -4.07 -11.64
C GLN A 71 -18.63 -5.23 -11.09
N SER A 72 -18.05 -6.15 -10.32
CA SER A 72 -18.79 -7.25 -9.69
C SER A 72 -19.84 -6.75 -8.68
N LYS A 73 -19.52 -5.72 -7.88
CA LYS A 73 -20.50 -5.04 -7.00
C LYS A 73 -21.69 -4.43 -7.75
N LYS A 74 -21.51 -4.02 -9.00
CA LYS A 74 -22.56 -3.44 -9.83
C LYS A 74 -23.48 -4.51 -10.46
N ILE A 75 -23.00 -5.74 -10.57
CA ILE A 75 -23.76 -6.88 -11.09
C ILE A 75 -24.66 -7.46 -10.00
N GLU A 76 -24.19 -7.59 -8.75
CA GLU A 76 -25.00 -8.02 -7.60
C GLU A 76 -26.09 -7.02 -7.18
N SER A 77 -25.95 -5.74 -7.54
CA SER A 77 -26.87 -4.67 -7.13
C SER A 77 -27.95 -4.31 -8.15
N LYS A 78 -28.06 -5.05 -9.25
CA LYS A 78 -29.29 -4.99 -10.07
C LYS A 78 -30.35 -5.86 -9.40
N PRO A 79 -31.45 -5.29 -8.88
CA PRO A 79 -32.68 -6.07 -8.81
C PRO A 79 -32.97 -6.51 -10.24
N GLU A 80 -33.37 -7.76 -10.40
CA GLU A 80 -34.19 -8.14 -11.56
C GLU A 80 -35.45 -7.29 -11.47
N ASP A 81 -35.41 -6.07 -12.00
CA ASP A 81 -36.61 -5.28 -12.27
C ASP A 81 -37.35 -6.04 -13.37
N ASP A 82 -38.40 -6.71 -12.92
CA ASP A 82 -39.64 -7.04 -13.62
C ASP A 82 -39.72 -6.52 -15.07
N GLU A 83 -39.75 -7.45 -16.04
CA GLU A 83 -40.73 -7.47 -17.14
C GLU A 83 -40.78 -8.84 -17.84
#